data_AF-A0A8S3F6A1-F1
#
_entry.id   AF-A0A8S3F6A1-F1
#
_cell.length_a   1.000
_cell.length_b   1.000
_cell.length_c   1.000
_cell.angle_alpha   90.00
_cell.angle_beta   90.00
_cell.angle_gamma   90.00
#
_symmetry.space_group_name_H-M   'P 1'
#
loop_
_entity.id
_entity.type
_entity.pdbx_description
1 polymer ?
#
loop_
_entity_poly.entity_id
_entity_poly.type
_entity_poly.pdbx_seq_one_letter_code
_entity_poly.pdbx_strand_id
1 'polypeptide(L)' 'MADLEAVLADVSYLMAMEKSKSTPAASASKKIVLPDRTVRSVTHKHLQKMYENSFDKIFNQQI' A
#
# COMPACT_ATOMS: atom_id res chain seq x y z
N MET A 1 8.24 4.46 39.37
CA MET A 1 8.72 4.08 38.02
C MET A 1 7.81 4.59 36.89
N ALA A 2 6.59 5.08 37.17
CA ALA A 2 5.72 5.69 36.15
C ALA A 2 6.25 7.00 35.56
N ASP A 3 6.97 7.80 36.36
CA ASP A 3 7.47 9.12 35.94
C ASP A 3 8.51 9.01 34.80
N LEU A 4 9.36 7.98 34.85
CA LEU A 4 10.35 7.74 33.80
C LEU A 4 9.71 7.28 32.49
N GLU A 5 8.69 6.42 32.56
CA GLU A 5 7.98 5.92 31.38
C GLU A 5 7.20 7.03 30.67
N ALA A 6 6.59 7.96 31.43
CA ALA A 6 5.91 9.13 30.88
C ALA A 6 6.87 10.06 30.13
N VAL A 7 8.04 10.35 30.73
CA VAL A 7 9.08 11.17 30.08
C VAL A 7 9.62 10.48 28.82
N LEU A 8 9.85 9.17 28.86
CA LEU A 8 10.31 8.42 27.71
C LEU A 8 9.26 8.39 26.58
N ALA A 9 7.97 8.31 26.92
CA ALA A 9 6.90 8.37 25.93
C ALA A 9 6.90 9.71 25.19
N ASP A 10 6.98 10.83 25.91
CA ASP A 10 6.99 12.17 25.33
C ASP A 10 8.22 12.42 24.45
N VAL A 11 9.40 12.03 24.93
CA VAL A 11 10.65 12.16 24.15
C VAL A 11 10.59 11.30 22.88
N SER A 12 10.07 10.07 22.98
CA SER A 12 9.93 9.18 21.82
C SER A 12 8.95 9.73 20.77
N TYR A 13 7.86 10.36 21.22
CA TYR A 13 6.88 11.00 20.34
C TYR A 13 7.48 12.22 19.63
N LEU A 14 8.16 13.11 20.36
CA LEU A 14 8.81 14.28 19.75
C LEU A 14 9.91 13.86 18.76
N MET A 15 10.74 12.87 19.10
CA MET A 15 11.73 12.32 18.17
C MET A 15 11.05 11.69 16.94
N ALA A 16 9.91 11.01 17.11
CA ALA A 16 9.14 10.47 16.00
C ALA A 16 8.56 11.58 15.12
N MET A 17 8.04 12.67 15.70
CA MET A 17 7.56 13.85 14.97
C MET A 17 8.69 14.50 14.16
N GLU A 18 9.88 14.66 14.74
CA GLU A 18 11.04 15.23 14.04
C GLU A 18 11.53 14.33 12.90
N LYS A 19 11.59 13.01 13.11
CA LYS A 19 11.97 12.03 12.09
C LYS A 19 10.91 11.90 10.98
N SER A 20 9.63 12.05 11.32
CA SER A 20 8.52 11.93 10.36
C SER A 20 8.48 13.06 9.32
N LYS A 21 9.11 14.20 9.58
CA LYS A 21 9.18 15.33 8.62
C LYS A 21 10.09 15.04 7.43
N SER A 22 11.07 14.13 7.59
CA SER A 22 12.02 13.75 6.53
C SER A 22 11.74 12.37 5.92
N THR A 23 10.89 11.56 6.56
CA THR A 23 10.38 10.31 5.96
C THR A 23 9.07 10.61 5.26
N PRO A 24 8.96 10.45 3.92
CA PRO A 24 7.67 10.47 3.26
C PRO A 24 6.75 9.49 3.97
N ALA A 25 5.50 9.89 4.27
CA ALA A 25 4.45 9.04 4.86
C ALA A 25 4.11 7.77 4.05
N ALA A 26 4.91 7.45 3.03
CA ALA A 26 4.77 6.34 2.10
C ALA A 26 5.64 5.12 2.44
N SER A 27 6.55 5.16 3.43
CA SER A 27 7.52 4.05 3.62
C SER A 27 7.10 2.93 4.58
N ALA A 28 5.80 2.76 4.84
CA ALA A 28 5.25 1.51 5.38
C ALA A 28 4.36 0.77 4.35
N SER A 29 4.05 1.41 3.22
CA SER A 29 3.46 0.73 2.08
C SER A 29 4.61 0.13 1.29
N LYS A 30 4.77 -1.19 1.29
CA LYS A 30 5.56 -1.84 0.23
C LYS A 30 5.04 -1.25 -1.08
N LYS A 31 5.89 -0.50 -1.80
CA LYS A 31 5.51 0.15 -3.06
C LYS A 31 4.84 -0.93 -3.91
N ILE A 32 3.55 -0.77 -4.21
CA ILE A 32 2.83 -1.75 -5.04
C ILE A 32 3.44 -1.62 -6.43
N VAL A 33 4.33 -2.56 -6.77
CA VAL A 33 4.96 -2.63 -8.09
C VAL A 33 4.04 -3.47 -8.96
N LEU A 34 3.55 -2.87 -10.04
CA LEU A 34 2.81 -3.61 -11.05
C LEU A 34 3.72 -4.67 -11.70
N PRO A 35 3.20 -5.88 -11.94
CA PRO A 35 3.96 -6.91 -12.64
C PRO A 35 4.29 -6.49 -14.07
N ASP A 36 5.28 -7.16 -14.66
CA ASP A 36 5.72 -6.89 -16.03
C ASP A 36 4.60 -7.11 -17.08
N ARG A 37 4.68 -6.41 -18.21
CA ARG A 37 3.66 -6.44 -19.28
C ARG A 37 3.43 -7.84 -19.85
N THR A 38 4.42 -8.74 -19.76
CA THR A 38 4.30 -10.14 -20.21
C THR A 38 3.16 -10.89 -19.53
N VAL A 39 2.86 -10.57 -18.26
CA VAL A 39 1.81 -11.22 -17.46
C VAL A 39 0.41 -10.97 -18.04
N ARG A 40 0.21 -9.86 -18.78
CA ARG A 40 -1.08 -9.51 -19.41
C ARG A 40 -1.64 -10.65 -20.26
N SER A 41 -0.80 -11.35 -21.00
CA SER A 41 -1.24 -12.43 -21.90
C SER A 41 -1.88 -13.61 -21.16
N VAL A 42 -1.36 -13.94 -19.98
CA VAL A 42 -1.87 -15.00 -19.11
C VAL A 42 -3.13 -14.53 -18.40
N THR A 43 -3.12 -13.31 -17.84
CA THR A 43 -4.27 -12.73 -17.15
C THR A 43 -5.46 -12.58 -18.10
N HIS A 44 -5.25 -12.14 -19.33
CA HIS A 44 -6.32 -12.00 -20.32
C HIS A 44 -6.95 -13.35 -20.67
N LYS A 45 -6.14 -14.40 -20.89
CA LYS A 45 -6.65 -15.77 -21.13
C LYS A 45 -7.43 -16.30 -19.93
N HIS A 46 -6.99 -15.99 -18.72
CA HIS A 46 -7.69 -16.37 -17.49
C HIS A 46 -9.06 -15.67 -17.39
N LEU A 47 -9.10 -14.35 -17.56
CA LEU A 47 -10.36 -13.56 -17.53
C LEU A 47 -11.34 -13.98 -18.64
N GLN A 48 -10.84 -14.39 -19.80
CA GLN A 48 -11.66 -14.99 -20.86
C GLN A 48 -12.29 -16.32 -20.43
N LYS A 49 -11.53 -17.21 -19.78
CA LYS A 49 -12.06 -18.49 -19.25
C LYS A 49 -13.09 -18.28 -18.13
N MET A 50 -12.92 -17.23 -17.33
CA MET A 50 -13.85 -16.88 -16.25
C MET A 50 -15.05 -16.06 -16.73
N TYR A 51 -15.15 -15.75 -18.03
CA TYR A 51 -16.18 -14.88 -18.60
C TYR A 51 -16.27 -13.51 -17.91
N GLU A 52 -15.13 -12.97 -17.47
CA GLU A 52 -15.02 -11.67 -16.83
C GLU A 52 -14.56 -10.56 -17.78
N ASN A 53 -14.23 -10.92 -19.02
CA ASN A 53 -13.84 -9.98 -20.06
C ASN A 53 -15.03 -9.33 -20.79
N SER A 54 -16.11 -8.98 -20.08
CA SER A 54 -17.27 -8.27 -20.61
C SER A 54 -17.27 -6.82 -20.16
N PHE A 55 -17.81 -5.92 -20.99
CA PHE A 55 -17.82 -4.49 -20.71
C PHE A 55 -18.47 -4.16 -19.37
N ASP A 56 -19.64 -4.73 -19.08
CA ASP A 56 -20.39 -4.45 -17.85
C ASP A 56 -19.60 -4.85 -16.59
N LYS A 57 -18.79 -5.91 -16.66
CA LYS A 57 -17.97 -6.36 -15.53
C LYS A 57 -16.74 -5.49 -15.34
N ILE A 58 -16.13 -5.01 -16.42
CA ILE A 58 -14.92 -4.17 -16.35
C ILE A 58 -15.27 -2.74 -15.96
N PHE A 59 -16.32 -2.17 -16.55
CA PHE A 59 -16.70 -0.77 -16.38
C PHE A 59 -17.10 -0.43 -14.93
N ASN A 60 -17.66 -1.41 -14.20
CA ASN A 60 -18.11 -1.22 -12.82
C ASN A 60 -17.00 -1.46 -11.77
N GLN A 61 -15.77 -1.78 -12.17
CA GLN A 61 -14.65 -1.97 -11.24
C GLN A 61 -13.95 -0.64 -10.92
N GLN A 62 -13.57 -0.45 -9.65
CA GLN A 62 -12.66 0.63 -9.25
C GLN A 62 -11.21 0.16 -9.37
N ILE A 63 -10.33 1.05 -9.87
CA ILE A 63 -8.89 0.82 -10.07
C ILE A 63 -8.11 1.50 -8.95
#